data_AF-A0AAD0T3S7-F1
#
_entry.id   AF-A0AAD0T3S7-F1
#
_cell.length_a   1.000
_cell.length_b   1.000
_cell.length_c   1.000
_cell.angle_alpha   90.00
_cell.angle_beta   90.00
_cell.angle_gamma   90.00
#
_symmetry.space_group_name_H-M   'P 1'
#
loop_
_entity.id
_entity.type
_entity.pdbx_description
1 polymer ?
#
loop_
_entity_poly.entity_id
_entity_poly.type
_entity_poly.pdbx_seq_one_letter_code
_entity_poly.pdbx_strand_id
1 'polypeptide(L)'
;MGGDSSTPEAAITLYVPVKVTASQEAAYYFDTSSDLPDVVSTDGGLYFQDIDTKGYSDEELYVAVKDNSNGSDASFRIVTQIPSSDVEAPFVSFIDLCSTSELNCAGFTDKLATIKDEIELVFFLKPDGTDYPPNEDNIVIPDTVGQALYFKLVMSAASEDIQTKSSLVINATFDGDATGIIEYTGDHGGNGSYISRMALYLVNPSAAVAKTNFREIIEEKGEDGTIKVSRLTNGLNYRAAIAYVDHFGFIGPLVESSDINPKPIEKLLAKNQCYLVTAGFGHDHYVLNYFRHIRDEYLMSFGAGQLFVELYYGTAPKFVKYILENKALAYTIKLYSLSIYFILQNIVFIIGCITLLSTYTFRREIKTCLTKY
;
A
#
# COMPACT_ATOMS: atom_id res chain seq x y z
N MET A 1 3.41 8.89 -4.00
CA MET A 1 4.17 10.15 -4.03
C MET A 1 3.24 11.24 -3.53
N GLY A 2 3.75 12.17 -2.71
CA GLY A 2 3.00 13.33 -2.22
C GLY A 2 3.86 14.59 -2.38
N GLY A 3 3.22 15.75 -2.49
CA GLY A 3 3.86 17.02 -2.85
C GLY A 3 3.57 17.42 -4.30
N ASP A 4 3.62 18.71 -4.59
CA ASP A 4 3.46 19.28 -5.93
C ASP A 4 4.77 19.86 -6.49
N SER A 5 5.88 19.69 -5.76
CA SER A 5 7.24 20.18 -6.07
C SER A 5 7.39 21.70 -6.20
N SER A 6 6.36 22.48 -5.88
CA SER A 6 6.37 23.93 -6.10
C SER A 6 7.17 24.72 -5.06
N THR A 7 7.31 24.18 -3.85
CA THR A 7 8.10 24.77 -2.76
C THR A 7 8.88 23.69 -2.01
N PRO A 8 9.89 24.05 -1.19
CA PRO A 8 10.58 23.10 -0.32
C PRO A 8 9.62 22.32 0.59
N GLU A 9 8.59 22.97 1.13
CA GLU A 9 7.59 22.34 2.01
C GLU A 9 6.63 21.41 1.26
N ALA A 10 6.47 21.62 -0.04
CA ALA A 10 5.64 20.82 -0.94
C ALA A 10 6.47 19.87 -1.83
N ALA A 11 7.73 19.61 -1.47
CA ALA A 11 8.65 18.77 -2.23
C ALA A 11 8.11 17.35 -2.46
N ILE A 12 8.35 16.82 -3.66
CA ILE A 12 7.97 15.43 -3.99
C ILE A 12 8.92 14.48 -3.28
N THR A 13 8.39 13.55 -2.48
CA THR A 13 9.22 12.51 -1.84
C THR A 13 9.50 11.36 -2.80
N LEU A 14 10.79 11.11 -3.06
CA LEU A 14 11.31 10.03 -3.87
C LEU A 14 12.01 9.00 -2.98
N TYR A 15 11.60 7.74 -3.10
CA TYR A 15 12.26 6.61 -2.44
C TYR A 15 13.19 5.93 -3.43
N VAL A 16 14.47 5.90 -3.10
CA VAL A 16 15.55 5.54 -4.02
C VAL A 16 16.30 4.32 -3.45
N PRO A 17 16.25 3.17 -4.12
CA PRO A 17 17.05 2.02 -3.73
C PRO A 17 18.50 2.25 -4.17
N VAL A 18 19.46 1.81 -3.39
CA VAL A 18 20.86 1.79 -3.82
C VAL A 18 21.49 0.42 -3.60
N LYS A 19 22.48 0.13 -4.44
CA LYS A 19 23.23 -1.12 -4.42
C LYS A 19 24.42 -1.04 -3.47
N VAL A 20 24.47 -1.97 -2.52
CA VAL A 20 25.62 -2.24 -1.64
C VAL A 20 26.07 -3.70 -1.71
N THR A 21 25.25 -4.63 -2.21
CA THR A 21 25.66 -6.01 -2.48
C THR A 21 25.25 -6.47 -3.87
N ALA A 22 25.89 -7.54 -4.38
CA ALA A 22 25.67 -8.03 -5.74
C ALA A 22 24.31 -8.73 -5.96
N SER A 23 23.55 -9.05 -4.90
CA SER A 23 22.33 -9.86 -4.96
C SER A 23 21.07 -9.11 -4.48
N GLN A 24 21.08 -7.78 -4.51
CA GLN A 24 19.91 -6.99 -4.11
C GLN A 24 18.92 -6.90 -5.26
N GLU A 25 17.76 -7.49 -5.06
CA GLU A 25 16.63 -7.43 -5.99
C GLU A 25 15.58 -6.48 -5.44
N ALA A 26 14.98 -5.68 -6.32
CA ALA A 26 13.84 -4.83 -6.01
C ALA A 26 12.73 -5.01 -7.04
N ALA A 27 11.48 -4.94 -6.60
CA ALA A 27 10.31 -4.93 -7.47
C ALA A 27 9.77 -3.51 -7.63
N TYR A 28 9.54 -3.13 -8.89
CA TYR A 28 8.92 -1.88 -9.29
C TYR A 28 7.72 -2.17 -10.18
N TYR A 29 6.51 -2.07 -9.61
CA TYR A 29 5.18 -2.15 -10.24
C TYR A 29 4.93 -3.39 -11.14
N PHE A 30 5.69 -3.55 -12.22
CA PHE A 30 5.53 -4.57 -13.27
C PHE A 30 6.73 -5.51 -13.44
N ASP A 31 7.91 -5.21 -12.88
CA ASP A 31 9.07 -6.09 -13.01
C ASP A 31 9.96 -6.09 -11.76
N THR A 32 10.77 -7.13 -11.63
CA THR A 32 11.86 -7.24 -10.66
C THR A 32 13.19 -6.90 -11.34
N SER A 33 13.94 -5.95 -10.81
CA SER A 33 15.30 -5.64 -11.26
C SER A 33 16.31 -6.05 -10.20
N SER A 34 17.41 -6.66 -10.63
CA SER A 34 18.63 -6.86 -9.83
C SER A 34 19.70 -5.80 -10.12
N ASP A 35 19.46 -4.95 -11.12
CA ASP A 35 20.37 -3.89 -11.53
C ASP A 35 19.97 -2.59 -10.83
N LEU A 36 20.29 -2.54 -9.54
CA LEU A 36 20.11 -1.35 -8.73
C LEU A 36 21.29 -0.39 -8.95
N PRO A 37 21.04 0.93 -8.98
CA PRO A 37 22.10 1.91 -9.13
C PRO A 37 23.03 1.87 -7.92
N ASP A 38 24.34 1.90 -8.17
CA ASP A 38 25.35 2.01 -7.12
C ASP A 38 25.72 3.48 -6.86
N VAL A 39 26.35 3.75 -5.72
CA VAL A 39 26.71 5.10 -5.27
C VAL A 39 28.18 5.47 -5.53
N VAL A 40 28.91 4.61 -6.24
CA VAL A 40 30.37 4.74 -6.47
C VAL A 40 30.74 4.89 -7.94
N SER A 41 29.83 4.58 -8.87
CA SER A 41 29.97 4.71 -10.31
C SER A 41 29.28 5.97 -10.82
N THR A 42 29.68 6.40 -12.02
CA THR A 42 29.01 7.50 -12.74
C THR A 42 27.74 7.05 -13.45
N ASP A 43 27.50 5.74 -13.55
CA ASP A 43 26.35 5.18 -14.27
C ASP A 43 25.11 5.05 -13.36
N GLY A 44 25.30 4.98 -12.03
CA GLY A 44 24.24 4.96 -11.04
C GLY A 44 23.73 6.37 -10.71
N GLY A 45 22.42 6.61 -10.83
CA GLY A 45 21.86 7.92 -10.54
C GLY A 45 20.35 8.02 -10.71
N LEU A 46 19.86 9.25 -10.66
CA LEU A 46 18.47 9.61 -10.91
C LEU A 46 18.32 10.08 -12.35
N TYR A 47 17.45 9.41 -13.08
CA TYR A 47 17.08 9.78 -14.44
C TYR A 47 15.64 10.27 -14.42
N PHE A 48 15.43 11.51 -14.86
CA PHE A 48 14.11 12.11 -14.95
C PHE A 48 13.67 12.10 -16.41
N GLN A 49 12.43 11.69 -16.66
CA GLN A 49 11.84 11.68 -17.99
C GLN A 49 10.77 12.77 -18.10
N ASP A 50 10.61 13.32 -19.30
CA ASP A 50 9.55 14.25 -19.66
C ASP A 50 9.52 15.52 -18.79
N ILE A 51 10.69 16.08 -18.46
CA ILE A 51 10.73 17.41 -17.84
C ILE A 51 10.30 18.44 -18.90
N ASP A 52 9.13 19.05 -18.71
CA ASP A 52 8.65 20.15 -19.54
C ASP A 52 9.45 21.41 -19.25
N THR A 53 10.50 21.62 -20.05
CA THR A 53 11.34 22.83 -20.02
C THR A 53 10.66 24.02 -20.69
N LYS A 54 9.41 23.90 -21.16
CA LYS A 54 8.66 24.96 -21.85
C LYS A 54 9.38 25.63 -23.04
N GLY A 55 10.42 25.00 -23.58
CA GLY A 55 11.20 25.51 -24.72
C GLY A 55 12.16 26.64 -24.40
N TYR A 56 12.70 26.73 -23.18
CA TYR A 56 13.75 27.70 -22.84
C TYR A 56 15.08 27.27 -23.49
N SER A 57 15.39 27.80 -24.69
CA SER A 57 16.62 27.48 -25.44
C SER A 57 17.88 28.14 -24.90
N ASP A 58 17.72 29.18 -24.10
CA ASP A 58 18.79 30.05 -23.60
C ASP A 58 18.95 29.92 -22.08
N GLU A 59 18.45 28.83 -21.50
CA GLU A 59 18.53 28.53 -20.08
C GLU A 59 19.22 27.17 -19.84
N GLU A 60 19.98 27.09 -18.75
CA GLU A 60 20.67 25.90 -18.29
C GLU A 60 20.02 25.39 -17.01
N LEU A 61 19.95 24.07 -16.87
CA LEU A 61 19.33 23.42 -15.73
C LEU A 61 20.39 23.09 -14.69
N TYR A 62 20.24 23.68 -13.50
CA TYR A 62 21.10 23.43 -12.37
C TYR A 62 20.43 22.51 -11.37
N VAL A 63 21.26 21.67 -10.75
CA VAL A 63 20.85 20.74 -9.70
C VAL A 63 21.63 21.10 -8.45
N ALA A 64 20.91 21.33 -7.36
CA ALA A 64 21.51 21.70 -6.08
C ALA A 64 20.90 20.92 -4.91
N VAL A 65 21.71 20.71 -3.87
CA VAL A 65 21.28 20.09 -2.61
C VAL A 65 21.24 21.15 -1.53
N LYS A 66 20.26 21.06 -0.64
CA LYS A 66 20.17 21.94 0.52
C LYS A 66 21.35 21.73 1.46
N ASP A 67 22.06 22.81 1.73
CA ASP A 67 23.14 22.87 2.71
C ASP A 67 22.54 23.09 4.11
N ASN A 68 22.69 22.08 4.97
CA ASN A 68 22.19 22.08 6.35
C ASN A 68 23.18 22.71 7.35
N SER A 69 24.34 23.22 6.89
CA SER A 69 25.40 23.76 7.74
C SER A 69 25.05 25.09 8.41
N ASN A 70 24.17 25.88 7.79
CA ASN A 70 23.82 27.24 8.21
C ASN A 70 22.35 27.32 8.62
N GLY A 71 22.06 26.97 9.88
CA GLY A 71 20.72 26.70 10.43
C GLY A 71 19.68 27.84 10.48
N SER A 72 19.52 28.66 9.44
CA SER A 72 18.36 29.55 9.32
C SER A 72 18.03 30.09 7.91
N ASP A 73 18.97 30.11 6.97
CA ASP A 73 18.70 30.49 5.57
C ASP A 73 18.84 29.25 4.69
N ALA A 74 17.91 29.02 3.77
CA ALA A 74 17.95 27.89 2.84
C ALA A 74 19.08 28.09 1.83
N SER A 75 20.32 27.84 2.26
CA SER A 75 21.50 27.76 1.41
C SER A 75 21.44 26.48 0.59
N PHE A 76 21.69 26.58 -0.71
CA PHE A 76 21.84 25.44 -1.59
C PHE A 76 23.26 25.39 -2.15
N ARG A 77 23.70 24.19 -2.50
CA ARG A 77 25.00 23.90 -3.08
C ARG A 77 24.84 23.25 -4.44
N ILE A 78 25.51 23.78 -5.47
CA ILE A 78 25.47 23.14 -6.80
C ILE A 78 26.14 21.77 -6.76
N VAL A 79 25.40 20.77 -7.21
CA VAL A 79 25.89 19.41 -7.43
C VAL A 79 26.36 19.26 -8.87
N THR A 80 25.49 19.62 -9.82
CA THR A 80 25.80 19.49 -11.23
C THR A 80 25.00 20.49 -12.07
N GLN A 81 25.53 20.75 -13.27
CA GLN A 81 24.88 21.53 -14.31
C GLN A 81 24.54 20.57 -15.45
N ILE A 82 23.27 20.55 -15.83
CA ILE A 82 22.79 19.77 -16.97
C ILE A 82 22.87 20.65 -18.22
N PRO A 83 23.64 20.24 -19.24
CA PRO A 83 23.72 20.98 -20.50
C PRO A 83 22.35 21.15 -21.15
N SER A 84 22.16 22.25 -21.88
CA SER A 84 20.92 22.53 -22.63
C SER A 84 20.51 21.42 -23.62
N SER A 85 21.45 20.58 -24.06
CA SER A 85 21.18 19.41 -24.91
C SER A 85 20.47 18.26 -24.21
N ASP A 86 20.57 18.17 -22.88
CA ASP A 86 20.18 16.99 -22.09
C ASP A 86 19.00 17.28 -21.15
N VAL A 87 18.41 18.48 -21.22
CA VAL A 87 17.38 18.95 -20.26
C VAL A 87 16.05 18.21 -20.40
N GLU A 88 15.76 17.60 -21.55
CA GLU A 88 14.55 16.76 -21.71
C GLU A 88 14.65 15.44 -20.91
N ALA A 89 15.87 15.04 -20.55
CA ALA A 89 16.17 13.78 -19.89
C ALA A 89 17.35 13.91 -18.91
N PRO A 90 17.24 14.77 -17.87
CA PRO A 90 18.37 15.08 -17.03
C PRO A 90 18.74 13.86 -16.18
N PHE A 91 20.05 13.62 -16.12
CA PHE A 91 20.65 12.59 -15.30
C PHE A 91 21.49 13.22 -14.19
N VAL A 92 21.24 12.80 -12.96
CA VAL A 92 22.03 13.21 -11.79
C VAL A 92 22.69 11.98 -11.22
N SER A 93 24.01 11.89 -11.34
CA SER A 93 24.76 10.75 -10.84
C SER A 93 24.77 10.75 -9.31
N PHE A 94 24.76 9.56 -8.71
CA PHE A 94 24.91 9.47 -7.26
C PHE A 94 26.31 9.86 -6.82
N ILE A 95 27.35 9.62 -7.61
CA ILE A 95 28.70 10.06 -7.25
C ILE A 95 28.79 11.57 -7.05
N ASP A 96 28.09 12.37 -7.87
CA ASP A 96 28.03 13.83 -7.71
C ASP A 96 27.29 14.18 -6.41
N LEU A 97 26.14 13.55 -6.14
CA LEU A 97 25.39 13.75 -4.90
C LEU A 97 26.21 13.34 -3.66
N CYS A 98 26.96 12.24 -3.73
CA CYS A 98 27.79 11.69 -2.67
C CYS A 98 29.08 12.50 -2.42
N SER A 99 29.44 13.40 -3.33
CA SER A 99 30.59 14.31 -3.15
C SER A 99 30.30 15.46 -2.18
N THR A 100 29.02 15.62 -1.81
CA THR A 100 28.53 16.65 -0.91
C THR A 100 28.69 16.24 0.57
N SER A 101 28.84 17.21 1.48
CA SER A 101 28.88 16.93 2.93
C SER A 101 27.52 16.49 3.46
N GLU A 102 26.46 16.88 2.75
CA GLU A 102 25.06 16.69 3.08
C GLU A 102 24.66 15.22 2.89
N LEU A 103 25.26 14.53 1.91
CA LEU A 103 25.04 13.12 1.63
C LEU A 103 26.33 12.30 1.76
N ASN A 104 26.56 11.77 2.95
CA ASN A 104 27.59 10.75 3.13
C ASN A 104 27.10 9.36 2.66
N CYS A 105 27.51 8.97 1.45
CA CYS A 105 27.25 7.65 0.89
C CYS A 105 28.15 6.54 1.44
N ALA A 106 29.28 6.90 2.07
CA ALA A 106 30.14 5.96 2.79
C ALA A 106 29.47 5.57 4.11
N GLY A 107 28.54 4.63 4.03
CA GLY A 107 27.77 4.20 5.19
C GLY A 107 26.47 3.48 4.86
N PHE A 108 26.06 3.41 3.59
CA PHE A 108 24.96 2.52 3.21
C PHE A 108 25.32 1.08 3.54
N THR A 109 24.38 0.39 4.19
CA THR A 109 24.44 -1.04 4.45
C THR A 109 23.09 -1.64 4.12
N ASP A 110 23.00 -2.97 4.11
CA ASP A 110 21.75 -3.70 3.93
C ASP A 110 20.77 -3.59 5.12
N LYS A 111 20.98 -2.62 6.03
CA LYS A 111 20.22 -2.38 7.25
C LYS A 111 19.59 -0.98 7.32
N LEU A 112 18.41 -0.88 7.93
CA LEU A 112 17.56 0.31 8.08
C LEU A 112 18.24 1.46 8.80
N ALA A 113 19.20 1.18 9.69
CA ALA A 113 19.97 2.22 10.39
C ALA A 113 20.77 3.12 9.44
N THR A 114 20.84 2.77 8.15
CA THR A 114 21.60 3.49 7.13
C THR A 114 20.74 4.19 6.09
N ILE A 115 19.42 4.23 6.30
CA ILE A 115 18.52 5.08 5.51
C ILE A 115 18.95 6.55 5.65
N LYS A 116 18.96 7.26 4.53
CA LYS A 116 19.21 8.70 4.45
C LYS A 116 17.94 9.39 4.00
N ASP A 117 17.30 10.18 4.86
CA ASP A 117 15.97 10.75 4.64
C ASP A 117 15.91 12.28 4.78
N GLU A 118 17.07 12.95 4.83
CA GLU A 118 17.21 14.39 5.06
C GLU A 118 17.74 15.16 3.82
N ILE A 119 17.69 14.55 2.64
CA ILE A 119 18.25 15.14 1.43
C ILE A 119 17.15 15.89 0.68
N GLU A 120 17.30 17.20 0.55
CA GLU A 120 16.44 18.04 -0.29
C GLU A 120 17.21 18.42 -1.55
N LEU A 121 16.68 18.02 -2.70
CA LEU A 121 17.23 18.26 -4.04
C LEU A 121 16.34 19.28 -4.76
N VAL A 122 16.94 20.27 -5.39
CA VAL A 122 16.25 21.27 -6.19
C VAL A 122 16.81 21.30 -7.61
N PHE A 123 15.91 21.32 -8.58
CA PHE A 123 16.20 21.57 -9.97
C PHE A 123 15.74 22.98 -10.28
N PHE A 124 16.56 23.81 -10.91
CA PHE A 124 16.14 25.16 -11.29
C PHE A 124 16.82 25.64 -12.56
N LEU A 125 16.10 26.47 -13.31
CA LEU A 125 16.61 27.05 -14.56
C LEU A 125 17.28 28.40 -14.32
N LYS A 126 18.33 28.68 -15.09
CA LYS A 126 19.03 29.97 -15.11
C LYS A 126 19.41 30.36 -16.54
N PRO A 127 19.54 31.66 -16.86
CA PRO A 127 20.05 32.09 -18.15
C PRO A 127 21.45 31.54 -18.45
N ASP A 128 21.70 31.16 -19.70
CA ASP A 128 22.99 30.71 -20.21
C ASP A 128 24.10 31.74 -19.93
N GLY A 129 25.27 31.27 -19.49
CA GLY A 129 26.42 32.08 -19.10
C GLY A 129 26.34 32.66 -17.67
N THR A 130 25.38 32.21 -16.85
CA THR A 130 25.39 32.47 -15.40
C THR A 130 26.38 31.51 -14.73
N ASP A 131 27.52 32.01 -14.29
CA ASP A 131 28.60 31.16 -13.78
C ASP A 131 28.33 30.76 -12.30
N TYR A 132 27.76 29.58 -12.09
CA TYR A 132 27.79 28.88 -10.81
C TYR A 132 28.78 27.71 -10.91
N PRO A 133 30.06 27.87 -10.50
CA PRO A 133 30.99 26.76 -10.44
C PRO A 133 30.42 25.57 -9.63
N PRO A 134 30.72 24.32 -10.03
CA PRO A 134 30.39 23.14 -9.23
C PRO A 134 30.93 23.29 -7.82
N ASN A 135 30.15 22.91 -6.80
CA ASN A 135 30.45 23.10 -5.38
C ASN A 135 30.40 24.55 -4.88
N GLU A 136 29.76 25.48 -5.60
CA GLU A 136 29.45 26.79 -5.04
C GLU A 136 28.40 26.66 -3.93
N ASP A 137 28.72 27.26 -2.77
CA ASP A 137 27.94 27.19 -1.54
C ASP A 137 27.09 28.47 -1.34
N ASN A 138 26.03 28.38 -0.52
CA ASN A 138 25.15 29.50 -0.15
C ASN A 138 24.40 30.16 -1.31
N ILE A 139 23.93 29.35 -2.26
CA ILE A 139 23.13 29.83 -3.38
C ILE A 139 21.70 30.02 -2.93
N VAL A 140 21.13 31.18 -3.29
CA VAL A 140 19.70 31.45 -3.16
C VAL A 140 19.02 31.07 -4.45
N ILE A 141 18.12 30.09 -4.38
CA ILE A 141 17.32 29.66 -5.53
C ILE A 141 16.41 30.82 -5.95
N PRO A 142 16.39 31.19 -7.25
CA PRO A 142 15.46 32.20 -7.73
C PRO A 142 14.02 31.70 -7.55
N ASP A 143 13.31 32.21 -6.55
CA ASP A 143 11.90 31.91 -6.26
C ASP A 143 10.94 32.66 -7.24
N THR A 144 11.36 32.83 -8.50
CA THR A 144 10.46 33.29 -9.54
C THR A 144 9.53 32.14 -9.90
N VAL A 145 8.31 32.23 -9.39
CA VAL A 145 7.19 31.28 -9.52
C VAL A 145 7.31 30.37 -10.76
N GLY A 146 7.63 29.09 -10.52
CA GLY A 146 7.56 28.02 -11.51
C GLY A 146 8.85 27.68 -12.26
N GLN A 147 10.02 28.16 -11.81
CA GLN A 147 11.32 27.81 -12.40
C GLN A 147 12.16 26.84 -11.55
N ALA A 148 11.63 26.37 -10.41
CA ALA A 148 12.27 25.39 -9.55
C ALA A 148 11.35 24.20 -9.26
N LEU A 149 11.94 23.00 -9.16
CA LEU A 149 11.28 21.76 -8.75
C LEU A 149 12.00 21.21 -7.53
N TYR A 150 11.26 21.01 -6.45
CA TYR A 150 11.78 20.52 -5.17
C TYR A 150 11.46 19.04 -4.97
N PHE A 151 12.47 18.27 -4.59
CA PHE A 151 12.39 16.85 -4.28
C PHE A 151 13.00 16.56 -2.92
N LYS A 152 12.37 15.64 -2.18
CA LYS A 152 12.93 15.04 -0.99
C LYS A 152 13.41 13.64 -1.34
N LEU A 153 14.71 13.39 -1.28
CA LEU A 153 15.26 12.06 -1.50
C LEU A 153 15.32 11.29 -0.19
N VAL A 154 14.76 10.08 -0.22
CA VAL A 154 14.95 9.06 0.81
C VAL A 154 15.68 7.90 0.16
N MET A 155 16.93 7.69 0.54
CA MET A 155 17.81 6.68 -0.05
C MET A 155 18.03 5.53 0.92
N SER A 156 18.04 4.30 0.41
CA SER A 156 18.22 3.10 1.24
C SER A 156 18.81 1.94 0.47
N ALA A 157 19.64 1.17 1.15
CA ALA A 157 20.08 -0.14 0.68
C ALA A 157 19.53 -1.28 1.56
N ALA A 158 18.57 -1.00 2.45
CA ALA A 158 18.18 -1.83 3.59
C ALA A 158 17.40 -3.12 3.27
N SER A 159 17.89 -3.94 2.33
CA SER A 159 17.22 -5.14 1.86
C SER A 159 17.19 -6.31 2.88
N GLU A 160 18.19 -6.43 3.77
CA GLU A 160 18.25 -7.54 4.74
C GLU A 160 17.11 -7.44 5.77
N ASP A 161 16.79 -6.23 6.20
CA ASP A 161 15.82 -6.02 7.27
C ASP A 161 14.39 -6.39 6.87
N ILE A 162 13.96 -6.07 5.66
CA ILE A 162 12.65 -6.55 5.18
C ILE A 162 12.64 -8.07 5.01
N GLN A 163 13.76 -8.69 4.63
CA GLN A 163 13.87 -10.13 4.43
C GLN A 163 13.90 -10.92 5.75
N THR A 164 14.45 -10.35 6.81
CA THR A 164 14.72 -11.08 8.07
C THR A 164 13.81 -10.66 9.23
N LYS A 165 13.33 -9.41 9.25
CA LYS A 165 12.52 -8.87 10.37
C LYS A 165 11.04 -8.79 10.08
N SER A 166 10.63 -8.80 8.81
CA SER A 166 9.21 -8.88 8.48
C SER A 166 8.74 -10.33 8.57
N SER A 167 7.52 -10.53 9.07
CA SER A 167 6.88 -11.84 9.09
C SER A 167 5.48 -11.75 8.51
N LEU A 168 5.11 -12.77 7.74
CA LEU A 168 3.84 -12.84 7.06
C LEU A 168 3.32 -14.27 7.20
N VAL A 169 2.03 -14.41 7.46
CA VAL A 169 1.35 -15.68 7.64
C VAL A 169 0.04 -15.62 6.86
N ILE A 170 -0.16 -16.58 5.97
CA ILE A 170 -1.46 -16.77 5.31
C ILE A 170 -2.34 -17.60 6.24
N ASN A 171 -3.44 -17.03 6.66
CA ASN A 171 -4.40 -17.64 7.58
C ASN A 171 -5.36 -18.56 6.82
N ALA A 172 -5.82 -18.12 5.65
CA ALA A 172 -6.79 -18.85 4.83
C ALA A 172 -6.76 -18.39 3.36
N THR A 173 -7.25 -19.26 2.48
CA THR A 173 -7.55 -18.92 1.09
C THR A 173 -8.99 -19.26 0.74
N PHE A 174 -9.66 -18.39 0.02
CA PHE A 174 -11.04 -18.56 -0.40
C PHE A 174 -11.19 -18.51 -1.92
N ASP A 175 -12.03 -19.39 -2.43
CA ASP A 175 -12.41 -19.43 -3.83
C ASP A 175 -13.46 -18.36 -4.12
N GLY A 176 -13.27 -17.61 -5.21
CA GLY A 176 -14.25 -16.67 -5.78
C GLY A 176 -14.51 -16.94 -7.25
N ASP A 177 -15.32 -16.08 -7.89
CA ASP A 177 -15.61 -16.16 -9.32
C ASP A 177 -14.55 -15.46 -10.14
N ALA A 178 -13.75 -16.24 -10.89
CA ALA A 178 -12.54 -15.75 -11.57
C ALA A 178 -11.56 -15.03 -10.64
N THR A 179 -11.66 -15.28 -9.33
CA THR A 179 -10.85 -14.64 -8.30
C THR A 179 -10.51 -15.61 -7.17
N GLY A 180 -9.45 -15.31 -6.42
CA GLY A 180 -9.13 -15.91 -5.15
C GLY A 180 -8.94 -14.83 -4.09
N ILE A 181 -9.16 -15.16 -2.83
CA ILE A 181 -8.92 -14.24 -1.71
C ILE A 181 -7.97 -14.90 -0.73
N ILE A 182 -6.92 -14.18 -0.36
CA ILE A 182 -5.88 -14.61 0.58
C ILE A 182 -6.07 -13.78 1.84
N GLU A 183 -6.40 -14.42 2.94
CA GLU A 183 -6.42 -13.79 4.27
C GLU A 183 -5.06 -13.97 4.91
N TYR A 184 -4.48 -12.88 5.41
CA TYR A 184 -3.14 -12.89 5.96
C TYR A 184 -3.04 -12.03 7.22
N THR A 185 -2.10 -12.41 8.07
CA THR A 185 -1.60 -11.57 9.17
C THR A 185 -0.10 -11.43 9.04
N GLY A 186 0.47 -10.40 9.64
CA GLY A 186 1.91 -10.26 9.65
C GLY A 186 2.38 -9.15 10.57
N ASP A 187 3.67 -9.22 10.87
CA ASP A 187 4.40 -8.16 11.54
C ASP A 187 5.33 -7.51 10.52
N HIS A 188 5.23 -6.19 10.40
CA HIS A 188 6.12 -5.41 9.55
C HIS A 188 7.53 -5.26 10.17
N GLY A 189 7.72 -5.72 11.40
CA GLY A 189 8.95 -5.56 12.17
C GLY A 189 9.28 -4.08 12.39
N GLY A 190 10.56 -3.79 12.61
CA GLY A 190 11.06 -2.41 12.67
C GLY A 190 10.94 -1.60 11.37
N ASN A 191 10.43 -2.21 10.29
CA ASN A 191 10.29 -1.61 8.97
C ASN A 191 8.86 -1.08 8.69
N GLY A 192 7.96 -1.10 9.67
CA GLY A 192 6.54 -0.75 9.49
C GLY A 192 6.26 0.60 8.84
N SER A 193 7.12 1.59 9.08
CA SER A 193 6.99 2.93 8.46
C SER A 193 7.28 2.93 6.96
N TYR A 194 8.02 1.94 6.44
CA TYR A 194 8.40 1.88 5.03
C TYR A 194 7.68 0.79 4.24
N ILE A 195 7.07 -0.20 4.91
CA ILE A 195 6.25 -1.20 4.23
C ILE A 195 5.00 -0.53 3.68
N SER A 196 4.83 -0.61 2.37
CA SER A 196 3.79 0.14 1.66
C SER A 196 2.84 -0.74 0.87
N ARG A 197 3.35 -1.85 0.31
CA ARG A 197 2.65 -2.61 -0.73
C ARG A 197 2.87 -4.12 -0.54
N MET A 198 2.20 -4.91 -1.36
CA MET A 198 2.34 -6.38 -1.37
C MET A 198 2.72 -6.85 -2.78
N ALA A 199 3.71 -7.73 -2.90
CA ALA A 199 3.98 -8.43 -4.15
C ALA A 199 3.14 -9.70 -4.22
N LEU A 200 2.57 -9.97 -5.39
CA LEU A 200 1.83 -11.19 -5.68
C LEU A 200 2.60 -12.05 -6.70
N TYR A 201 2.71 -13.33 -6.39
CA TYR A 201 3.26 -14.36 -7.26
C TYR A 201 2.16 -15.38 -7.55
N LEU A 202 2.10 -15.90 -8.77
CA LEU A 202 1.05 -16.83 -9.17
C LEU A 202 1.62 -17.95 -10.05
N VAL A 203 1.32 -19.19 -9.69
CA VAL A 203 1.75 -20.39 -10.42
C VAL A 203 0.64 -21.43 -10.52
N ASN A 204 0.84 -22.41 -11.41
CA ASN A 204 0.07 -23.65 -11.36
C ASN A 204 0.51 -24.47 -10.13
N PRO A 205 -0.40 -25.19 -9.42
CA PRO A 205 -0.11 -25.85 -8.14
C PRO A 205 0.99 -26.91 -8.16
N SER A 206 1.34 -27.42 -9.35
CA SER A 206 2.40 -28.41 -9.55
C SER A 206 3.80 -27.79 -9.65
N ALA A 207 3.92 -26.47 -9.69
CA ALA A 207 5.18 -25.75 -9.74
C ALA A 207 5.51 -25.13 -8.37
N ALA A 208 6.80 -25.05 -8.05
CA ALA A 208 7.27 -24.28 -6.90
C ALA A 208 7.09 -22.79 -7.18
N VAL A 209 6.72 -22.00 -6.16
CA VAL A 209 6.68 -20.55 -6.31
C VAL A 209 8.10 -20.00 -6.25
N ALA A 210 8.49 -19.27 -7.27
CA ALA A 210 9.76 -18.57 -7.35
C ALA A 210 9.54 -17.09 -7.65
N LYS A 211 10.58 -16.28 -7.41
CA LYS A 211 10.54 -14.84 -7.71
C LYS A 211 10.26 -14.53 -9.19
N THR A 212 10.66 -15.42 -10.10
CA THR A 212 10.36 -15.33 -11.53
C THR A 212 8.87 -15.49 -11.86
N ASN A 213 8.05 -15.93 -10.89
CA ASN A 213 6.60 -16.01 -11.03
C ASN A 213 5.90 -14.72 -10.56
N PHE A 214 6.63 -13.61 -10.47
CA PHE A 214 6.09 -12.30 -10.15
C PHE A 214 4.94 -11.97 -11.10
N ARG A 215 3.85 -11.48 -10.52
CA ARG A 215 2.65 -11.13 -11.26
C ARG A 215 2.40 -9.63 -11.25
N GLU A 216 2.27 -9.06 -10.05
CA GLU A 216 1.90 -7.66 -9.86
C GLU A 216 2.21 -7.17 -8.44
N ILE A 217 2.35 -5.85 -8.30
CA ILE A 217 2.28 -5.17 -7.01
C ILE A 217 0.82 -4.80 -6.70
N ILE A 218 0.37 -5.13 -5.50
CA ILE A 218 -0.92 -4.74 -4.95
C ILE A 218 -0.70 -3.51 -4.07
N GLU A 219 -1.25 -2.39 -4.50
CA GLU A 219 -1.12 -1.09 -3.80
C GLU A 219 -2.09 -0.95 -2.62
N GLU A 220 -3.28 -1.51 -2.76
CA GLU A 220 -4.25 -1.55 -1.68
C GLU A 220 -3.78 -2.62 -0.69
N LYS A 221 -3.09 -2.19 0.39
CA LYS A 221 -3.11 -2.97 1.64
C LYS A 221 -4.59 -3.22 1.90
N GLY A 222 -5.06 -4.47 1.80
CA GLY A 222 -6.42 -4.75 2.21
C GLY A 222 -6.51 -4.31 3.67
N GLU A 223 -7.23 -3.23 3.94
CA GLU A 223 -7.39 -2.67 5.30
C GLU A 223 -7.94 -3.72 6.27
N ASP A 224 -8.49 -4.81 5.72
CA ASP A 224 -9.06 -5.96 6.40
C ASP A 224 -8.11 -7.18 6.51
N GLY A 225 -6.82 -7.07 6.18
CA GLY A 225 -5.89 -8.22 6.17
C GLY A 225 -6.18 -9.25 5.08
N THR A 226 -6.71 -8.79 3.94
CA THR A 226 -7.06 -9.67 2.80
C THR A 226 -6.51 -9.14 1.48
N ILE A 227 -6.10 -10.05 0.60
CA ILE A 227 -5.66 -9.76 -0.76
C ILE A 227 -6.59 -10.45 -1.73
N LYS A 228 -7.10 -9.70 -2.71
CA LYS A 228 -7.91 -10.24 -3.80
C LYS A 228 -7.05 -10.50 -5.02
N VAL A 229 -6.87 -11.77 -5.37
CA VAL A 229 -6.25 -12.22 -6.61
C VAL A 229 -7.31 -12.26 -7.71
N SER A 230 -7.21 -11.39 -8.71
CA SER A 230 -8.20 -11.28 -9.78
C SER A 230 -7.74 -11.88 -11.12
N ARG A 231 -8.63 -11.95 -12.11
CA ARG A 231 -8.33 -12.44 -13.49
C ARG A 231 -7.83 -13.88 -13.52
N LEU A 232 -8.42 -14.74 -12.70
CA LEU A 232 -8.17 -16.18 -12.74
C LEU A 232 -9.18 -16.88 -13.65
N THR A 233 -8.85 -18.07 -14.15
CA THR A 233 -9.79 -18.87 -14.93
C THR A 233 -10.50 -19.87 -14.03
N ASN A 234 -11.83 -19.86 -14.06
CA ASN A 234 -12.65 -20.79 -13.30
C ASN A 234 -12.36 -22.25 -13.66
N GLY A 235 -12.28 -23.12 -12.64
CA GLY A 235 -12.00 -24.54 -12.78
C GLY A 235 -10.52 -24.90 -12.97
N LEU A 236 -9.62 -23.92 -13.02
CA LEU A 236 -8.18 -24.14 -12.91
C LEU A 236 -7.74 -23.93 -11.47
N ASN A 237 -6.83 -24.78 -11.00
CA ASN A 237 -6.21 -24.59 -9.69
C ASN A 237 -4.99 -23.67 -9.85
N TYR A 238 -4.77 -22.82 -8.86
CA TYR A 238 -3.63 -21.92 -8.76
C TYR A 238 -2.99 -22.05 -7.39
N ARG A 239 -1.70 -21.74 -7.28
CA ARG A 239 -1.05 -21.43 -6.01
C ARG A 239 -0.51 -20.01 -6.09
N ALA A 240 -0.74 -19.23 -5.04
CA ALA A 240 -0.21 -17.89 -4.94
C ALA A 240 0.91 -17.85 -3.91
N ALA A 241 1.78 -16.84 -4.00
CA ALA A 241 2.56 -16.41 -2.85
C ALA A 241 2.48 -14.91 -2.73
N ILE A 242 2.64 -14.43 -1.51
CA ILE A 242 2.66 -13.00 -1.19
C ILE A 242 3.91 -12.65 -0.39
N ALA A 243 4.38 -11.42 -0.55
CA ALA A 243 5.48 -10.86 0.22
C ALA A 243 5.26 -9.37 0.44
N TYR A 244 5.76 -8.83 1.56
CA TYR A 244 5.78 -7.38 1.77
C TYR A 244 6.75 -6.71 0.82
N VAL A 245 6.39 -5.51 0.38
CA VAL A 245 7.24 -4.62 -0.41
C VAL A 245 7.31 -3.25 0.26
N ASP A 246 8.52 -2.77 0.47
CA ASP A 246 8.73 -1.43 1.02
C ASP A 246 8.65 -0.32 -0.05
N HIS A 247 8.78 0.92 0.39
CA HIS A 247 8.80 2.08 -0.51
C HIS A 247 9.99 2.07 -1.48
N PHE A 248 11.09 1.39 -1.15
CA PHE A 248 12.28 1.22 -2.00
C PHE A 248 12.17 0.02 -2.95
N GLY A 249 11.06 -0.72 -2.91
CA GLY A 249 10.83 -1.88 -3.76
C GLY A 249 11.51 -3.16 -3.27
N PHE A 250 12.18 -3.16 -2.11
CA PHE A 250 12.75 -4.40 -1.58
C PHE A 250 11.63 -5.36 -1.17
N ILE A 251 11.86 -6.66 -1.40
CA ILE A 251 10.87 -7.71 -1.21
C ILE A 251 11.24 -8.55 0.01
N GLY A 252 10.28 -8.75 0.90
CA GLY A 252 10.40 -9.62 2.05
C GLY A 252 10.35 -11.12 1.71
N PRO A 253 10.27 -12.00 2.72
CA PRO A 253 10.15 -13.43 2.49
C PRO A 253 8.82 -13.77 1.79
N LEU A 254 8.88 -14.69 0.82
CA LEU A 254 7.69 -15.20 0.14
C LEU A 254 6.96 -16.19 1.05
N VAL A 255 5.64 -16.05 1.12
CA VAL A 255 4.75 -16.96 1.84
C VAL A 255 3.76 -17.54 0.85
N GLU A 256 3.81 -18.86 0.68
CA GLU A 256 2.93 -19.59 -0.23
C GLU A 256 1.55 -19.82 0.37
N SER A 257 0.53 -19.67 -0.47
CA SER A 257 -0.86 -19.94 -0.14
C SER A 257 -1.19 -21.41 -0.34
N SER A 258 -2.29 -21.87 0.26
CA SER A 258 -2.97 -23.07 -0.22
C SER A 258 -3.53 -22.88 -1.63
N ASP A 259 -3.90 -23.98 -2.28
CA ASP A 259 -4.44 -23.96 -3.63
C ASP A 259 -5.75 -23.15 -3.68
N ILE A 260 -5.84 -22.27 -4.68
CA ILE A 260 -7.02 -21.46 -5.01
C ILE A 260 -7.68 -22.11 -6.22
N ASN A 261 -8.97 -22.44 -6.11
CA ASN A 261 -9.75 -23.03 -7.20
C ASN A 261 -10.98 -22.15 -7.49
N PRO A 262 -10.82 -21.13 -8.34
CA PRO A 262 -11.89 -20.21 -8.69
C PRO A 262 -13.06 -20.97 -9.30
N LYS A 263 -14.27 -20.61 -8.88
CA LYS A 263 -15.50 -21.28 -9.28
C LYS A 263 -16.50 -20.24 -9.77
N PRO A 264 -17.29 -20.57 -10.81
CA PRO A 264 -18.38 -19.72 -11.25
C PRO A 264 -19.27 -19.33 -10.06
N ILE A 265 -19.71 -18.08 -10.02
CA ILE A 265 -20.44 -17.54 -8.87
C ILE A 265 -21.71 -18.35 -8.54
N GLU A 266 -22.36 -18.95 -9.55
CA GLU A 266 -23.54 -19.79 -9.35
C GLU A 266 -23.22 -21.02 -8.49
N LYS A 267 -22.03 -21.61 -8.67
CA LYS A 267 -21.58 -22.75 -7.86
C LYS A 267 -21.26 -22.32 -6.42
N LEU A 268 -20.70 -21.13 -6.24
CA LEU A 268 -20.44 -20.57 -4.90
C LEU A 268 -21.74 -20.30 -4.16
N LEU A 269 -22.71 -19.66 -4.83
CA LEU A 269 -24.02 -19.35 -4.25
C LEU A 269 -24.83 -20.62 -3.91
N ALA A 270 -24.80 -21.63 -4.80
CA ALA A 270 -25.48 -22.91 -4.57
C ALA A 270 -24.90 -23.66 -3.36
N LYS A 271 -23.58 -23.63 -3.18
CA LYS A 271 -22.90 -24.22 -2.03
C LYS A 271 -23.18 -23.45 -0.75
N ASN A 272 -23.16 -22.12 -0.82
CA ASN A 272 -23.09 -21.27 0.37
C ASN A 272 -24.45 -20.88 0.97
N GLN A 273 -25.54 -21.02 0.21
CA GLN A 273 -26.94 -20.78 0.59
C GLN A 273 -27.31 -19.38 1.14
N CYS A 274 -26.41 -18.56 1.66
CA CYS A 274 -26.67 -17.16 2.04
C CYS A 274 -26.40 -16.21 0.87
N TYR A 275 -27.30 -16.17 -0.13
CA TYR A 275 -27.11 -15.49 -1.42
C TYR A 275 -26.62 -14.03 -1.33
N LEU A 276 -27.32 -13.16 -0.60
CA LEU A 276 -26.97 -11.73 -0.55
C LEU A 276 -25.61 -11.52 0.13
N VAL A 277 -25.38 -12.22 1.25
CA VAL A 277 -24.14 -12.14 2.01
C VAL A 277 -22.97 -12.64 1.15
N THR A 278 -23.13 -13.82 0.53
CA THR A 278 -22.14 -14.37 -0.41
C THR A 278 -21.85 -13.42 -1.56
N ALA A 279 -22.86 -12.75 -2.11
CA ALA A 279 -22.67 -11.76 -3.18
C ALA A 279 -21.92 -10.51 -2.70
N GLY A 280 -22.15 -10.07 -1.46
CA GLY A 280 -21.44 -8.93 -0.86
C GLY A 280 -19.95 -9.21 -0.60
N PHE A 281 -19.63 -10.41 -0.12
CA PHE A 281 -18.23 -10.82 0.11
C PHE A 281 -17.54 -11.29 -1.19
N GLY A 282 -18.26 -11.95 -2.09
CA GLY A 282 -17.72 -12.56 -3.31
C GLY A 282 -17.03 -13.91 -3.10
N HIS A 283 -17.02 -14.43 -1.87
CA HIS A 283 -16.43 -15.71 -1.49
C HIS A 283 -17.14 -16.30 -0.25
N ASP A 284 -16.76 -17.52 0.16
CA ASP A 284 -17.21 -18.09 1.45
C ASP A 284 -16.46 -17.40 2.61
N HIS A 285 -17.19 -16.96 3.63
CA HIS A 285 -16.67 -16.13 4.72
C HIS A 285 -17.29 -16.58 6.05
N TYR A 286 -16.58 -16.44 7.17
CA TYR A 286 -17.02 -16.96 8.47
C TYR A 286 -18.39 -16.43 8.92
N VAL A 287 -18.73 -15.18 8.55
CA VAL A 287 -20.04 -14.58 8.79
C VAL A 287 -21.19 -15.38 8.16
N LEU A 288 -20.95 -16.04 7.02
CA LEU A 288 -21.97 -16.90 6.41
C LEU A 288 -22.25 -18.11 7.28
N ASN A 289 -21.23 -18.73 7.89
CA ASN A 289 -21.43 -19.86 8.80
C ASN A 289 -22.28 -19.46 10.01
N TYR A 290 -22.05 -18.25 10.54
CA TYR A 290 -22.88 -17.71 11.60
C TYR A 290 -24.34 -17.54 11.16
N PHE A 291 -24.59 -16.90 10.01
CA PHE A 291 -25.97 -16.72 9.52
C PHE A 291 -26.65 -18.04 9.12
N ARG A 292 -25.91 -19.03 8.63
CA ARG A 292 -26.42 -20.39 8.41
C ARG A 292 -26.87 -21.01 9.73
N HIS A 293 -26.07 -20.89 10.79
CA HIS A 293 -26.44 -21.37 12.12
C HIS A 293 -27.70 -20.66 12.66
N ILE A 294 -27.78 -19.32 12.51
CA ILE A 294 -28.99 -18.57 12.89
C ILE A 294 -30.22 -19.03 12.11
N ARG A 295 -30.07 -19.26 10.80
CA ARG A 295 -31.14 -19.80 9.95
C ARG A 295 -31.60 -21.16 10.46
N ASP A 296 -30.66 -22.10 10.58
CA ASP A 296 -30.96 -23.51 10.79
C ASP A 296 -31.45 -23.80 12.21
N GLU A 297 -30.83 -23.20 13.22
CA GLU A 297 -31.16 -23.49 14.63
C GLU A 297 -32.28 -22.60 15.17
N TYR A 298 -32.33 -21.33 14.76
CA TYR A 298 -33.28 -20.37 15.33
C TYR A 298 -34.44 -20.10 14.38
N LEU A 299 -34.20 -19.64 13.15
CA LEU A 299 -35.30 -19.23 12.26
C LEU A 299 -36.17 -20.41 11.81
N MET A 300 -35.57 -21.59 11.58
CA MET A 300 -36.34 -22.78 11.21
C MET A 300 -37.14 -23.37 12.37
N SER A 301 -36.89 -22.96 13.63
CA SER A 301 -37.57 -23.50 14.80
C SER A 301 -39.00 -22.95 15.02
N PHE A 302 -39.38 -21.84 14.35
CA PHE A 302 -40.71 -21.24 14.50
C PHE A 302 -41.27 -20.71 13.16
N GLY A 303 -42.60 -20.75 13.01
CA GLY A 303 -43.27 -20.52 11.71
C GLY A 303 -43.00 -19.15 11.07
N ALA A 304 -42.87 -18.08 11.85
CA ALA A 304 -42.51 -16.77 11.30
C ALA A 304 -41.08 -16.73 10.72
N GLY A 305 -40.15 -17.47 11.33
CA GLY A 305 -38.78 -17.58 10.83
C GLY A 305 -38.71 -18.43 9.57
N GLN A 306 -39.49 -19.52 9.48
CA GLN A 306 -39.64 -20.31 8.25
C GLN A 306 -40.17 -19.46 7.09
N LEU A 307 -41.21 -18.65 7.33
CA LEU A 307 -41.75 -17.73 6.30
C LEU A 307 -40.71 -16.70 5.85
N PHE A 308 -39.93 -16.14 6.79
CA PHE A 308 -38.83 -15.23 6.44
C PHE A 308 -37.78 -15.92 5.57
N VAL A 309 -37.39 -17.15 5.91
CA VAL A 309 -36.42 -17.94 5.15
C VAL A 309 -36.99 -18.21 3.74
N GLU A 310 -38.23 -18.68 3.62
CA GLU A 310 -38.86 -18.90 2.31
C GLU A 310 -38.89 -17.63 1.45
N LEU A 311 -39.27 -16.50 2.04
CA LEU A 311 -39.26 -15.21 1.35
C LEU A 311 -37.85 -14.81 0.91
N TYR A 312 -36.86 -14.96 1.79
CA TYR A 312 -35.46 -14.67 1.49
C TYR A 312 -34.96 -15.54 0.33
N TYR A 313 -35.12 -16.86 0.38
CA TYR A 313 -34.63 -17.76 -0.66
C TYR A 313 -35.42 -17.65 -1.98
N GLY A 314 -36.70 -17.25 -1.93
CA GLY A 314 -37.51 -16.98 -3.13
C GLY A 314 -37.15 -15.67 -3.85
N THR A 315 -36.53 -14.70 -3.16
CA THR A 315 -36.25 -13.36 -3.71
C THR A 315 -34.77 -13.04 -3.85
N ALA A 316 -33.94 -13.42 -2.87
CA ALA A 316 -32.53 -13.09 -2.81
C ALA A 316 -31.73 -13.45 -4.08
N PRO A 317 -31.92 -14.63 -4.72
CA PRO A 317 -31.17 -14.99 -5.93
C PRO A 317 -31.31 -13.97 -7.07
N LYS A 318 -32.47 -13.29 -7.17
CA LYS A 318 -32.76 -12.31 -8.23
C LYS A 318 -31.90 -11.05 -8.09
N PHE A 319 -31.49 -10.71 -6.87
CA PHE A 319 -30.69 -9.51 -6.59
C PHE A 319 -29.19 -9.77 -6.68
N VAL A 320 -28.75 -11.04 -6.66
CA VAL A 320 -27.33 -11.38 -6.62
C VAL A 320 -26.56 -10.80 -7.79
N LYS A 321 -27.08 -10.94 -9.01
CA LYS A 321 -26.41 -10.40 -10.21
C LYS A 321 -26.19 -8.87 -10.09
N TYR A 322 -27.21 -8.15 -9.63
CA TYR A 322 -27.14 -6.70 -9.45
C TYR A 322 -26.13 -6.28 -8.38
N ILE A 323 -26.01 -7.07 -7.29
CA ILE A 323 -25.03 -6.85 -6.23
C ILE A 323 -23.61 -7.04 -6.76
N LEU A 324 -23.36 -8.10 -7.53
CA LEU A 324 -22.03 -8.41 -8.06
C LEU A 324 -21.55 -7.38 -9.07
N GLU A 325 -22.46 -6.85 -9.90
CA GLU A 325 -22.14 -5.82 -10.89
C GLU A 325 -21.89 -4.44 -10.26
N ASN A 326 -22.39 -4.19 -9.04
CA ASN A 326 -22.27 -2.91 -8.36
C ASN A 326 -21.39 -2.99 -7.09
N LYS A 327 -20.12 -2.57 -7.22
CA LYS A 327 -19.14 -2.58 -6.13
C LYS A 327 -19.62 -1.87 -4.86
N ALA A 328 -20.30 -0.73 -4.99
CA ALA A 328 -20.79 0.03 -3.83
C ALA A 328 -21.89 -0.73 -3.08
N LEU A 329 -22.77 -1.41 -3.83
CA LEU A 329 -23.81 -2.24 -3.23
C LEU A 329 -23.24 -3.50 -2.56
N ALA A 330 -22.28 -4.18 -3.20
CA ALA A 330 -21.57 -5.31 -2.60
C ALA A 330 -20.89 -4.91 -1.28
N TYR A 331 -20.18 -3.77 -1.28
CA TYR A 331 -19.55 -3.21 -0.09
C TYR A 331 -20.57 -2.89 1.00
N THR A 332 -21.70 -2.30 0.64
CA THR A 332 -22.80 -1.99 1.57
C THR A 332 -23.33 -3.26 2.24
N ILE A 333 -23.54 -4.33 1.46
CA ILE A 333 -24.01 -5.61 1.99
C ILE A 333 -22.95 -6.26 2.89
N LYS A 334 -21.66 -6.18 2.51
CA LYS A 334 -20.54 -6.63 3.36
C LYS A 334 -20.56 -5.91 4.71
N LEU A 335 -20.67 -4.58 4.71
CA LEU A 335 -20.71 -3.75 5.91
C LEU A 335 -21.90 -4.10 6.81
N TYR A 336 -23.11 -4.21 6.23
CA TYR A 336 -24.29 -4.61 7.01
C TYR A 336 -24.16 -6.01 7.58
N SER A 337 -23.61 -6.95 6.82
CA SER A 337 -23.41 -8.34 7.26
C SER A 337 -22.47 -8.40 8.46
N LEU A 338 -21.34 -7.66 8.42
CA LEU A 338 -20.40 -7.55 9.54
C LEU A 338 -21.06 -6.87 10.75
N SER A 339 -21.80 -5.79 10.53
CA SER A 339 -22.48 -5.05 11.60
C SER A 339 -23.51 -5.92 12.32
N ILE A 340 -24.34 -6.64 11.57
CA ILE A 340 -25.36 -7.54 12.13
C ILE A 340 -24.70 -8.70 12.86
N TYR A 341 -23.65 -9.30 12.28
CA TYR A 341 -22.87 -10.35 12.96
C TYR A 341 -22.36 -9.86 14.32
N PHE A 342 -21.74 -8.67 14.37
CA PHE A 342 -21.22 -8.11 15.62
C PHE A 342 -22.33 -7.86 16.66
N ILE A 343 -23.48 -7.31 16.24
CA ILE A 343 -24.62 -7.06 17.13
C ILE A 343 -25.17 -8.38 17.68
N LEU A 344 -25.44 -9.36 16.82
CA LEU A 344 -26.06 -10.62 17.22
C LEU A 344 -25.12 -11.46 18.10
N GLN A 345 -23.84 -11.52 17.77
CA GLN A 345 -22.84 -12.23 18.57
C GLN A 345 -22.69 -11.64 19.98
N ASN A 346 -22.89 -10.33 20.14
CA ASN A 346 -22.75 -9.61 21.41
C ASN A 346 -24.08 -9.19 22.03
N ILE A 347 -25.22 -9.72 21.57
CA ILE A 347 -26.55 -9.21 21.92
C ILE A 347 -26.84 -9.26 23.43
N VAL A 348 -26.41 -10.32 24.11
CA VAL A 348 -26.57 -10.49 25.56
C VAL A 348 -25.78 -9.42 26.32
N PHE A 349 -24.55 -9.14 25.88
CA PHE A 349 -23.71 -8.10 26.46
C PHE A 349 -24.32 -6.71 26.26
N ILE A 350 -24.78 -6.41 25.04
CA ILE A 350 -25.42 -5.13 24.70
C ILE A 350 -26.68 -4.92 25.56
N ILE A 351 -27.55 -5.93 25.67
CA ILE A 351 -28.74 -5.88 26.54
C ILE A 351 -28.32 -5.70 28.02
N GLY A 352 -27.26 -6.37 28.47
CA GLY A 352 -26.68 -6.19 29.80
C GLY A 352 -26.25 -4.74 30.07
N CYS A 353 -25.55 -4.10 29.13
CA CYS A 353 -25.17 -2.70 29.24
C CYS A 353 -26.38 -1.75 29.26
N ILE A 354 -27.37 -1.97 28.39
CA ILE A 354 -28.59 -1.16 28.32
C ILE A 354 -29.38 -1.26 29.63
N THR A 355 -29.50 -2.46 30.21
CA THR A 355 -30.19 -2.68 31.49
C THR A 355 -29.44 -2.08 32.68
N LEU A 356 -28.10 -2.12 32.68
CA LEU A 356 -27.28 -1.42 33.67
C LEU A 356 -27.44 0.10 33.58
N LEU A 357 -27.44 0.66 32.36
CA LEU A 357 -27.63 2.10 32.14
C LEU A 357 -29.05 2.54 32.50
N SER A 358 -30.07 1.76 32.15
CA SER A 358 -31.46 2.08 32.51
C SER A 358 -31.68 2.02 34.03
N THR A 359 -31.09 1.04 34.71
CA THR A 359 -31.16 0.97 36.18
C THR A 359 -30.37 2.08 36.86
N TYR A 360 -29.22 2.49 36.32
CA TYR A 360 -28.43 3.61 36.84
C TYR A 360 -29.17 4.96 36.68
N THR A 361 -29.68 5.22 35.47
CA THR A 361 -30.45 6.44 35.18
C THR A 361 -31.73 6.49 36.01
N PHE A 362 -32.47 5.39 36.11
CA PHE A 362 -33.65 5.30 36.96
C PHE A 362 -33.35 5.53 38.45
N ARG A 363 -32.25 4.95 38.98
CA ARG A 363 -31.79 5.23 40.36
C ARG A 363 -31.44 6.71 40.56
N ARG A 364 -30.85 7.36 39.56
CA ARG A 364 -30.52 8.79 39.63
C ARG A 364 -31.79 9.63 39.73
N GLU A 365 -32.77 9.40 38.87
CA GLU A 365 -34.05 10.14 38.86
C GLU A 365 -34.86 9.93 40.17
N ILE A 366 -34.84 8.72 40.75
CA ILE A 366 -35.45 8.47 42.06
C ILE A 366 -34.77 9.29 43.17
N LYS A 367 -33.43 9.32 43.20
CA LYS A 367 -32.71 10.12 44.20
C LYS A 367 -33.05 11.60 44.07
N THR A 368 -33.11 12.13 42.85
CA THR A 368 -33.46 13.53 42.60
C THR A 368 -34.89 13.86 43.04
N CYS A 369 -35.85 12.95 42.85
CA CYS A 369 -37.21 13.11 43.34
C CYS A 369 -37.30 13.07 44.88
N LEU A 370 -36.59 12.14 45.52
CA LEU A 370 -36.58 12.00 46.99
C LEU A 370 -35.93 13.18 47.71
N THR A 371 -34.98 13.89 47.09
CA THR A 371 -34.36 15.10 47.68
C THR A 371 -35.18 16.37 47.51
N LYS A 372 -36.28 16.33 46.75
CA LYS A 372 -37.12 17.51 46.44
C LYS A 372 -38.36 17.63 47.34
N TYR A 373 -38.61 16.61 48.15
CA TYR A 373 -39.57 16.57 49.26
C TYR A 373 -38.78 16.50 50.56
#